data_AF-A0A5N6WBH7-F1
#
_entry.id   AF-A0A5N6WBH7-F1
#
_cell.length_a   1.000
_cell.length_b   1.000
_cell.length_c   1.000
_cell.angle_alpha   90.00
_cell.angle_beta   90.00
_cell.angle_gamma   90.00
#
_symmetry.space_group_name_H-M   'P 1'
#
loop_
_entity.id
_entity.type
_entity.pdbx_description
1 polymer ?
#
loop_
_entity_poly.entity_id
_entity_poly.type
_entity_poly.pdbx_seq_one_letter_code
_entity_poly.pdbx_strand_id
1 'polypeptide(L)'
;MHISLRLPRLPSLLESYTCRVFLIFLIPYALLVYFARLTSWRDPTSVFFRENEAYEPSYSSLRAAQGLELIEEANNVTEAARVKASPSPTMCVGFASVAREGVSYFQSAVGSVLAGLDPVERGDIFLILFIAHTDPTQHPAYSEPWIHELADKVLLYDEKDVDIDHIRSLETAEARTLALEKGLLDYTYLLKACTAIGTPYTVMLEDDIIALDGWYHRTKEAVGTVERQTAEKKASKWLYLRLFYTENFLGWNSEEWPIYLFYSLLSASTVLLTTLIVRRYRPLSKPYLPRETIFVLTFVCTPLLIILFFAAGRVTMLPISEGVHEMPKFGCCSQGFVFPHGRIKDLISWYESKRIGYVDMLTEDYANQNDEIRWALTPSVLQHVGSKSSKTNSPVPQKGIRTIPEKLWNFAFEKNDVNILREEHERHLRWGA
;
A
#
# COMPACT_ATOMS: atom_id res chain seq x y z
N MET A 1 1.31 26.81 -68.64
CA MET A 1 2.06 26.07 -67.62
C MET A 1 1.10 25.74 -66.49
N HIS A 2 0.33 24.66 -66.64
CA HIS A 2 -0.63 24.18 -65.63
C HIS A 2 0.03 23.05 -64.85
N ILE A 3 0.43 23.32 -63.61
CA ILE A 3 0.90 22.30 -62.68
C ILE A 3 -0.35 21.58 -62.16
N SER A 4 -0.65 20.40 -62.70
CA SER A 4 -1.69 19.54 -62.14
C SER A 4 -1.12 18.86 -60.88
N LEU A 5 -1.46 19.37 -59.70
CA LEU A 5 -1.34 18.60 -58.47
C LEU A 5 -2.32 17.42 -58.54
N ARG A 6 -1.84 16.26 -58.99
CA ARG A 6 -2.55 14.99 -58.81
C ARG A 6 -2.46 14.61 -57.33
N LEU A 7 -3.50 14.93 -56.58
CA LEU A 7 -3.80 14.21 -55.34
C LEU A 7 -4.00 12.72 -55.69
N PRO A 8 -3.31 11.78 -55.03
CA PRO A 8 -3.51 10.36 -55.28
C PRO A 8 -4.96 9.99 -54.96
N ARG A 9 -5.60 9.27 -55.89
CA ARG A 9 -6.99 8.83 -55.75
C ARG A 9 -7.08 7.87 -54.56
N LEU A 10 -7.96 8.16 -53.58
CA LEU A 10 -8.26 7.29 -52.41
C LEU A 10 -8.43 5.77 -52.70
N PRO A 11 -8.93 5.30 -53.87
CA PRO A 11 -9.10 3.86 -54.13
C PRO A 11 -7.79 3.04 -54.16
N SER A 12 -6.62 3.64 -54.46
CA SER A 12 -5.37 2.88 -54.59
C SER A 12 -4.71 2.51 -53.26
N LEU A 13 -5.06 3.20 -52.17
CA LEU A 13 -4.56 2.88 -50.81
C LEU A 13 -5.18 1.58 -50.27
N LEU A 14 -6.45 1.32 -50.59
CA LEU A 14 -7.19 0.10 -50.19
C LEU A 14 -6.83 -1.15 -51.02
N GLU A 15 -6.07 -1.02 -52.11
CA GLU A 15 -5.57 -2.16 -52.90
C GLU A 15 -4.31 -2.78 -52.29
N SER A 16 -3.54 -2.02 -51.50
CA SER A 16 -2.33 -2.53 -50.85
C SER A 16 -2.67 -3.51 -49.74
N TYR A 17 -2.19 -4.75 -49.86
CA TYR A 17 -2.34 -5.79 -48.84
C TYR A 17 -1.84 -5.32 -47.46
N THR A 18 -0.70 -4.61 -47.43
CA THR A 18 -0.15 -4.01 -46.20
C THR A 18 -1.12 -3.03 -45.55
N CYS A 19 -1.80 -2.20 -46.35
CA CYS A 19 -2.79 -1.24 -45.83
C CYS A 19 -3.98 -1.97 -45.23
N ARG A 20 -4.48 -3.03 -45.89
CA ARG A 20 -5.57 -3.87 -45.35
C ARG A 20 -5.18 -4.52 -44.03
N VAL A 21 -3.98 -5.10 -43.91
CA VAL A 21 -3.48 -5.70 -42.66
C VAL A 21 -3.44 -4.67 -41.54
N PHE A 22 -2.93 -3.46 -41.83
CA PHE A 22 -2.89 -2.39 -40.83
C PHE A 22 -4.29 -1.96 -40.38
N LEU A 23 -5.22 -1.76 -41.33
CA LEU A 23 -6.62 -1.42 -41.00
C LEU A 23 -7.30 -2.51 -40.17
N ILE A 24 -7.06 -3.79 -40.50
CA ILE A 24 -7.56 -4.92 -39.72
C ILE A 24 -6.97 -4.93 -38.32
N PHE A 25 -5.68 -4.59 -38.15
CA PHE A 25 -5.04 -4.47 -36.83
C PHE A 25 -5.62 -3.34 -35.97
N LEU A 26 -6.08 -2.24 -36.56
CA LEU A 26 -6.64 -1.12 -35.80
C LEU A 26 -7.91 -1.50 -35.02
N ILE A 27 -8.68 -2.47 -35.50
CA ILE A 27 -9.90 -2.93 -34.82
C ILE A 27 -9.59 -3.59 -33.47
N PRO A 28 -8.81 -4.69 -33.38
CA PRO A 28 -8.43 -5.28 -32.10
C PRO A 28 -7.58 -4.32 -31.27
N TYR A 29 -6.75 -3.48 -31.88
CA TYR A 29 -6.02 -2.45 -31.13
C TYR A 29 -6.96 -1.45 -30.43
N ALA A 30 -7.99 -0.95 -31.12
CA ALA A 30 -8.99 -0.07 -30.52
C ALA A 30 -9.79 -0.78 -29.42
N LEU A 31 -10.10 -2.07 -29.58
CA LEU A 31 -10.72 -2.88 -28.54
C LEU A 31 -9.81 -3.04 -27.31
N LEU A 32 -8.50 -3.24 -27.51
CA LEU A 32 -7.53 -3.31 -26.42
C LEU A 32 -7.40 -1.96 -25.70
N VAL A 33 -7.39 -0.85 -26.42
CA VAL A 33 -7.41 0.50 -25.82
C VAL A 33 -8.67 0.71 -25.00
N TYR A 34 -9.83 0.32 -25.53
CA TYR A 34 -11.09 0.40 -24.81
C TYR A 34 -11.09 -0.49 -23.55
N PHE A 35 -10.59 -1.72 -23.67
CA PHE A 35 -10.45 -2.64 -22.54
C PHE A 35 -9.51 -2.07 -21.46
N ALA A 36 -8.33 -1.56 -21.84
CA ALA A 36 -7.41 -0.91 -20.91
C ALA A 36 -8.07 0.29 -20.19
N ARG A 37 -8.88 1.07 -20.90
CA ARG A 37 -9.67 2.16 -20.28
C ARG A 37 -10.69 1.67 -19.25
N LEU A 38 -11.23 0.46 -19.41
CA LEU A 38 -12.18 -0.14 -18.48
C LEU A 38 -11.52 -0.84 -17.29
N THR A 39 -10.29 -1.34 -17.44
CA THR A 39 -9.62 -2.11 -16.38
C THR A 39 -8.56 -1.32 -15.61
N SER A 40 -7.87 -0.40 -16.27
CA SER A 40 -6.73 0.35 -15.71
C SER A 40 -7.11 1.68 -15.06
N TRP A 41 -8.39 2.02 -14.95
CA TRP A 41 -8.80 3.34 -14.46
C TRP A 41 -8.49 3.58 -12.98
N ARG A 42 -8.27 2.52 -12.19
CA ARG A 42 -7.81 2.57 -10.79
C ARG A 42 -6.30 2.43 -10.63
N ASP A 43 -5.56 2.19 -11.71
CA ASP A 43 -4.11 2.03 -11.64
C ASP A 43 -3.44 3.41 -11.71
N PRO A 44 -2.80 3.89 -10.63
CA PRO A 44 -2.18 5.22 -10.59
C PRO A 44 -1.02 5.39 -11.57
N THR A 45 -0.53 4.28 -12.14
CA THR A 45 0.59 4.24 -13.08
C THR A 45 0.11 4.18 -14.54
N SER A 46 -1.20 4.18 -14.77
CA SER A 46 -1.83 4.15 -16.09
C SER A 46 -2.15 5.55 -16.61
N VAL A 47 -2.06 5.73 -17.94
CA VAL A 47 -2.60 6.91 -18.64
C VAL A 47 -4.13 6.96 -18.57
N PHE A 48 -4.80 5.82 -18.34
CA PHE A 48 -6.25 5.73 -18.20
C PHE A 48 -6.75 6.00 -16.77
N PHE A 49 -5.85 6.30 -15.83
CA PHE A 49 -6.16 6.58 -14.44
C PHE A 49 -7.18 7.70 -14.31
N ARG A 50 -8.27 7.44 -13.57
CA ARG A 50 -9.31 8.43 -13.28
C ARG A 50 -9.22 8.84 -11.84
N GLU A 51 -8.33 9.78 -11.55
CA GLU A 51 -7.98 10.19 -10.19
C GLU A 51 -9.21 10.43 -9.31
N ASN A 52 -10.20 11.18 -9.80
CA ASN A 52 -11.38 11.48 -9.00
C ASN A 52 -12.20 10.25 -8.61
N GLU A 53 -12.43 9.32 -9.54
CA GLU A 53 -13.18 8.08 -9.29
C GLU A 53 -12.34 7.07 -8.49
N ALA A 54 -11.03 7.00 -8.74
CA ALA A 54 -10.15 5.95 -8.22
C ALA A 54 -9.85 6.13 -6.72
N TYR A 55 -9.80 7.37 -6.25
CA TYR A 55 -9.63 7.71 -4.84
C TYR A 55 -10.96 7.77 -4.06
N GLU A 56 -12.10 7.42 -4.67
CA GLU A 56 -13.36 7.35 -3.91
C GLU A 56 -13.33 6.15 -2.94
N PRO A 57 -13.51 6.39 -1.63
CA PRO A 57 -13.50 5.32 -0.64
C PRO A 57 -14.80 4.52 -0.74
N SER A 58 -14.68 3.22 -0.97
CA SER A 58 -15.82 2.30 -1.01
C SER A 58 -15.73 1.33 0.16
N TYR A 59 -14.74 0.44 0.14
CA TYR A 59 -14.56 -0.56 1.17
C TYR A 59 -14.04 0.06 2.47
N SER A 60 -13.17 1.07 2.37
CA SER A 60 -12.70 1.79 3.57
C SER A 60 -13.81 2.52 4.31
N SER A 61 -14.77 3.12 3.58
CA SER A 61 -15.93 3.78 4.20
C SER A 61 -16.79 2.78 4.99
N LEU A 62 -16.98 1.58 4.45
CA LEU A 62 -17.70 0.50 5.11
C LEU A 62 -16.98 0.04 6.39
N ARG A 63 -15.68 -0.23 6.31
CA ARG A 63 -14.87 -0.64 7.46
C ARG A 63 -14.78 0.45 8.54
N ALA A 64 -14.69 1.72 8.15
CA ALA A 64 -14.75 2.83 9.07
C ALA A 64 -16.09 2.88 9.82
N ALA A 65 -17.21 2.70 9.12
CA ALA A 65 -18.53 2.67 9.75
C ALA A 65 -18.68 1.51 10.75
N GLN A 66 -18.23 0.31 10.39
CA GLN A 66 -18.22 -0.86 11.29
C GLN A 66 -17.32 -0.62 12.52
N GLY A 67 -16.19 0.04 12.34
CA GLY A 67 -15.31 0.42 13.43
C GLY A 67 -15.98 1.42 14.38
N LEU A 68 -16.65 2.44 13.83
CA LEU A 68 -17.36 3.44 14.62
C LEU A 68 -18.54 2.85 15.38
N GLU A 69 -19.27 1.89 14.80
CA GLU A 69 -20.34 1.16 15.49
C GLU A 69 -19.81 0.48 16.76
N LEU A 70 -18.65 -0.20 16.68
CA LEU A 70 -17.99 -0.79 17.85
C LEU A 70 -17.60 0.26 18.90
N ILE A 71 -17.10 1.43 18.48
CA ILE A 71 -16.73 2.52 19.39
C ILE A 71 -17.98 3.07 20.10
N GLU A 72 -19.07 3.28 19.37
CA GLU A 72 -20.35 3.73 19.94
C GLU A 72 -20.91 2.73 20.93
N GLU A 73 -20.86 1.43 20.62
CA GLU A 73 -21.23 0.40 21.59
C GLU A 73 -20.36 0.43 22.84
N ALA A 74 -19.04 0.59 22.68
CA ALA A 74 -18.12 0.65 23.82
C ALA A 74 -18.35 1.88 24.71
N ASN A 75 -18.84 2.99 24.15
CA ASN A 75 -19.24 4.16 24.91
C ASN A 75 -20.59 4.00 25.63
N ASN A 76 -21.49 3.16 25.10
CA ASN A 76 -22.85 3.00 25.62
C ASN A 76 -23.00 1.87 26.66
N VAL A 77 -22.02 0.97 26.81
CA VAL A 77 -22.16 -0.23 27.66
C VAL A 77 -21.88 0.05 29.14
N THR A 78 -22.84 -0.37 29.96
CA THR A 78 -22.82 -0.36 31.42
C THR A 78 -22.60 -1.73 32.09
N GLU A 79 -22.48 -2.89 31.42
CA GLU A 79 -22.50 -4.17 32.17
C GLU A 79 -21.80 -5.43 31.60
N ALA A 80 -21.26 -5.46 30.36
CA ALA A 80 -20.54 -6.65 29.86
C ALA A 80 -19.03 -6.40 29.73
N ALA A 81 -18.21 -7.17 30.45
CA ALA A 81 -16.76 -7.12 30.33
C ALA A 81 -16.33 -7.47 28.90
N ARG A 82 -15.70 -6.51 28.21
CA ARG A 82 -15.14 -6.73 26.87
C ARG A 82 -13.94 -7.67 26.96
N VAL A 83 -13.77 -8.50 25.93
CA VAL A 83 -12.61 -9.39 25.83
C VAL A 83 -11.34 -8.54 25.70
N LYS A 84 -10.40 -8.80 26.59
CA LYS A 84 -9.07 -8.20 26.62
C LYS A 84 -8.01 -9.23 26.26
N ALA A 85 -6.74 -8.83 26.25
CA ALA A 85 -5.63 -9.73 26.00
C ALA A 85 -5.66 -10.93 26.96
N SER A 86 -5.34 -12.10 26.43
CA SER A 86 -5.07 -13.29 27.24
C SER A 86 -3.77 -13.11 28.03
N PRO A 87 -3.47 -14.00 28.99
CA PRO A 87 -2.20 -13.95 29.72
C PRO A 87 -0.94 -14.15 28.84
N SER A 88 -1.10 -14.66 27.62
CA SER A 88 0.01 -14.97 26.71
C SER A 88 -0.30 -14.51 25.27
N PRO A 89 -0.43 -13.20 25.03
CA PRO A 89 -0.69 -12.68 23.69
C PRO A 89 0.58 -12.80 22.84
N THR A 90 0.43 -13.04 21.55
CA THR A 90 1.58 -13.16 20.62
C THR A 90 1.91 -11.85 19.92
N MET A 91 0.98 -10.89 19.91
CA MET A 91 1.15 -9.58 19.24
C MET A 91 0.85 -8.43 20.20
N CYS A 92 1.80 -7.51 20.37
CA CYS A 92 1.50 -6.19 20.93
C CYS A 92 1.12 -5.25 19.77
N VAL A 93 -0.09 -4.72 19.78
CA VAL A 93 -0.56 -3.75 18.77
C VAL A 93 -0.55 -2.37 19.39
N GLY A 94 0.27 -1.47 18.84
CA GLY A 94 0.44 -0.12 19.32
C GLY A 94 -0.09 0.92 18.34
N PHE A 95 -0.91 1.84 18.83
CA PHE A 95 -1.26 3.08 18.13
C PHE A 95 -0.65 4.28 18.83
N ALA A 96 -0.03 5.19 18.07
CA ALA A 96 0.34 6.52 18.55
C ALA A 96 -0.61 7.55 17.95
N SER A 97 -1.30 8.32 18.80
CA SER A 97 -2.30 9.30 18.37
C SER A 97 -1.96 10.69 18.91
N VAL A 98 -2.03 11.68 18.02
CA VAL A 98 -1.90 13.11 18.34
C VAL A 98 -3.16 13.82 17.86
N ALA A 99 -3.67 14.73 18.67
CA ALA A 99 -4.86 15.50 18.36
C ALA A 99 -4.63 16.40 17.14
N ARG A 100 -5.53 16.31 16.16
CA ARG A 100 -5.53 17.15 14.95
C ARG A 100 -6.75 18.06 14.97
N GLU A 101 -6.57 19.31 14.53
CA GLU A 101 -7.68 20.27 14.46
C GLU A 101 -8.65 19.93 13.32
N GLY A 102 -9.92 19.70 13.68
CA GLY A 102 -11.03 19.55 12.74
C GLY A 102 -11.12 18.20 12.00
N VAL A 103 -10.33 17.19 12.39
CA VAL A 103 -10.43 15.81 11.89
C VAL A 103 -10.10 14.81 13.00
N SER A 104 -10.79 13.67 13.05
CA SER A 104 -10.51 12.56 13.96
C SER A 104 -10.55 11.25 13.17
N TYR A 105 -9.42 10.53 13.14
CA TYR A 105 -9.31 9.21 12.51
C TYR A 105 -9.13 8.08 13.52
N PHE A 106 -8.73 8.42 14.74
CA PHE A 106 -8.28 7.46 15.74
C PHE A 106 -9.36 6.45 16.15
N GLN A 107 -10.61 6.91 16.31
CA GLN A 107 -11.74 6.04 16.64
C GLN A 107 -12.01 5.01 15.54
N SER A 108 -12.10 5.44 14.28
CA SER A 108 -12.33 4.50 13.17
C SER A 108 -11.13 3.59 12.93
N ALA A 109 -9.90 4.06 13.15
CA ALA A 109 -8.69 3.24 13.06
C ALA A 109 -8.70 2.12 14.11
N VAL A 110 -8.85 2.45 15.40
CA VAL A 110 -8.90 1.45 16.47
C VAL A 110 -10.13 0.55 16.31
N GLY A 111 -11.30 1.14 16.03
CA GLY A 111 -12.53 0.42 15.80
C GLY A 111 -12.40 -0.60 14.66
N SER A 112 -11.82 -0.21 13.52
CA SER A 112 -11.63 -1.13 12.39
C SER A 112 -10.61 -2.23 12.64
N VAL A 113 -9.65 -2.04 13.55
CA VAL A 113 -8.72 -3.09 13.97
C VAL A 113 -9.38 -4.13 14.85
N LEU A 114 -10.36 -3.73 15.67
CA LEU A 114 -11.05 -4.61 16.61
C LEU A 114 -12.35 -5.20 16.07
N ALA A 115 -13.03 -4.49 15.18
CA ALA A 115 -14.32 -4.90 14.64
C ALA A 115 -14.17 -6.16 13.79
N GLY A 116 -14.89 -7.22 14.18
CA GLY A 116 -14.89 -8.51 13.50
C GLY A 116 -13.99 -9.57 14.15
N LEU A 117 -13.07 -9.19 15.05
CA LEU A 117 -12.22 -10.16 15.74
C LEU A 117 -13.05 -11.09 16.61
N ASP A 118 -12.76 -12.38 16.54
CA ASP A 118 -13.32 -13.34 17.49
C ASP A 118 -12.64 -13.21 18.88
N PRO A 119 -13.23 -13.74 19.96
CA PRO A 119 -12.63 -13.69 21.29
C PRO A 119 -11.21 -14.26 21.39
N VAL A 120 -10.87 -15.29 20.60
CA VAL A 120 -9.53 -15.89 20.56
C VAL A 120 -8.54 -14.94 19.90
N GLU A 121 -8.88 -14.39 18.73
CA GLU A 121 -8.07 -13.36 18.06
C GLU A 121 -7.87 -12.12 18.93
N ARG A 122 -8.94 -11.60 19.55
CA ARG A 122 -8.84 -10.47 20.47
C ARG A 122 -7.95 -10.79 21.67
N GLY A 123 -8.01 -12.01 22.19
CA GLY A 123 -7.17 -12.49 23.28
C GLY A 123 -5.69 -12.65 22.89
N ASP A 124 -5.37 -12.78 21.61
CA ASP A 124 -3.99 -12.90 21.12
C ASP A 124 -3.33 -11.53 20.83
N ILE A 125 -4.08 -10.44 21.03
CA ILE A 125 -3.64 -9.05 20.88
C ILE A 125 -3.54 -8.35 22.23
N PHE A 126 -2.38 -7.77 22.53
CA PHE A 126 -2.22 -6.77 23.59
C PHE A 126 -2.27 -5.36 22.98
N LEU A 127 -3.38 -4.65 23.19
CA LEU A 127 -3.62 -3.34 22.59
C LEU A 127 -3.11 -2.19 23.48
N ILE A 128 -2.15 -1.43 22.96
CA ILE A 128 -1.66 -0.18 23.54
C ILE A 128 -2.18 1.00 22.73
N LEU A 129 -2.93 1.88 23.39
CA LEU A 129 -3.37 3.15 22.83
C LEU A 129 -2.58 4.29 23.46
N PHE A 130 -1.66 4.88 22.71
CA PHE A 130 -0.80 5.96 23.20
C PHE A 130 -1.37 7.33 22.86
N ILE A 131 -1.74 8.09 23.91
CA ILE A 131 -2.09 9.49 23.81
C ILE A 131 -0.80 10.31 23.91
N ALA A 132 -0.27 10.69 22.76
CA ALA A 132 1.04 11.31 22.62
C ALA A 132 0.99 12.83 22.85
N HIS A 133 0.51 13.23 24.03
CA HIS A 133 0.54 14.61 24.50
C HIS A 133 1.07 14.70 25.92
N THR A 134 1.84 15.76 26.22
CA THR A 134 2.26 16.03 27.60
C THR A 134 1.09 16.34 28.52
N ASP A 135 0.04 16.97 28.00
CA ASP A 135 -1.28 17.06 28.65
C ASP A 135 -2.29 16.21 27.86
N PRO A 136 -2.69 15.04 28.38
CA PRO A 136 -3.55 14.11 27.65
C PRO A 136 -4.97 14.64 27.43
N THR A 137 -5.41 15.64 28.20
CA THR A 137 -6.75 16.22 28.06
C THR A 137 -6.93 17.02 26.76
N GLN A 138 -5.82 17.37 26.08
CA GLN A 138 -5.85 17.96 24.75
C GLN A 138 -6.34 16.97 23.68
N HIS A 139 -6.30 15.66 23.94
CA HIS A 139 -6.74 14.65 23.00
C HIS A 139 -8.23 14.31 23.22
N PRO A 140 -9.12 14.53 22.23
CA PRO A 140 -10.55 14.29 22.41
C PRO A 140 -10.90 12.88 22.89
N ALA A 141 -10.20 11.87 22.36
CA ALA A 141 -10.43 10.47 22.75
C ALA A 141 -10.04 10.14 24.20
N TYR A 142 -9.20 10.94 24.88
CA TYR A 142 -8.72 10.60 26.22
C TYR A 142 -9.84 10.63 27.27
N SER A 143 -10.84 11.49 27.09
CA SER A 143 -12.00 11.57 27.99
C SER A 143 -13.13 10.60 27.63
N GLU A 144 -13.00 9.85 26.53
CA GLU A 144 -14.06 8.95 26.08
C GLU A 144 -13.95 7.55 26.74
N PRO A 145 -15.06 6.95 27.18
CA PRO A 145 -15.03 5.64 27.85
C PRO A 145 -14.39 4.51 27.03
N TRP A 146 -14.65 4.46 25.72
CA TRP A 146 -14.19 3.36 24.86
C TRP A 146 -12.68 3.15 24.91
N ILE A 147 -11.88 4.20 25.16
CA ILE A 147 -10.42 4.09 25.13
C ILE A 147 -9.91 3.14 26.23
N HIS A 148 -10.54 3.16 27.40
CA HIS A 148 -10.19 2.32 28.55
C HIS A 148 -10.87 0.95 28.49
N GLU A 149 -12.06 0.89 27.91
CA GLU A 149 -12.80 -0.35 27.73
C GLU A 149 -12.14 -1.27 26.70
N LEU A 150 -11.71 -0.72 25.56
CA LEU A 150 -11.16 -1.49 24.45
C LEU A 150 -9.65 -1.76 24.60
N ALA A 151 -8.88 -0.83 25.16
CA ALA A 151 -7.44 -1.00 25.33
C ALA A 151 -7.07 -1.94 26.48
N ASP A 152 -5.97 -2.66 26.29
CA ASP A 152 -5.28 -3.34 27.40
C ASP A 152 -4.45 -2.35 28.21
N LYS A 153 -3.89 -1.33 27.53
CA LYS A 153 -3.16 -0.22 28.15
C LYS A 153 -3.40 1.08 27.41
N VAL A 154 -3.85 2.11 28.13
CA VAL A 154 -3.74 3.50 27.66
C VAL A 154 -2.37 4.02 28.12
N LEU A 155 -1.49 4.28 27.16
CA LEU A 155 -0.14 4.77 27.42
C LEU A 155 -0.16 6.31 27.48
N LEU A 156 0.56 6.85 28.47
CA LEU A 156 0.85 8.27 28.65
C LEU A 156 2.36 8.41 28.84
N TYR A 157 2.87 9.64 28.72
CA TYR A 157 4.25 9.93 29.08
C TYR A 157 4.50 9.76 30.58
N ASP A 158 5.57 9.06 30.94
CA ASP A 158 6.11 9.00 32.31
C ASP A 158 7.33 9.92 32.43
N GLU A 159 7.25 10.91 33.32
CA GLU A 159 8.32 11.88 33.59
C GLU A 159 9.64 11.22 34.07
N LYS A 160 9.59 9.96 34.51
CA LYS A 160 10.79 9.19 34.88
C LYS A 160 11.54 8.65 33.67
N ASP A 161 10.83 8.43 32.55
CA ASP A 161 11.37 7.79 31.36
C ASP A 161 11.75 8.80 30.27
N VAL A 162 11.16 10.00 30.30
CA VAL A 162 11.34 11.05 29.28
C VAL A 162 11.53 12.43 29.88
N ASP A 163 12.23 13.30 29.15
CA ASP A 163 12.28 14.73 29.42
C ASP A 163 10.96 15.39 28.99
N ILE A 164 10.03 15.52 29.93
CA ILE A 164 8.68 16.03 29.66
C ILE A 164 8.69 17.50 29.24
N ASP A 165 9.64 18.29 29.73
CA ASP A 165 9.76 19.71 29.39
C ASP A 165 10.25 19.87 27.94
N HIS A 166 11.17 19.02 27.51
CA HIS A 166 11.59 18.95 26.11
C HIS A 166 10.42 18.56 25.21
N ILE A 167 9.66 17.51 25.52
CA ILE A 167 8.51 17.09 24.71
C ILE A 167 7.46 18.22 24.63
N ARG A 168 7.19 18.89 25.75
CA ARG A 168 6.26 20.04 25.78
C ARG A 168 6.72 21.16 24.85
N SER A 169 8.03 21.39 24.74
CA SER A 169 8.59 22.38 23.80
C SER A 169 8.32 22.01 22.33
N LEU A 170 8.25 20.71 22.02
CA LEU A 170 7.95 20.18 20.69
C LEU A 170 6.44 20.19 20.33
N GLU A 171 5.57 20.50 21.29
CA GLU A 171 4.11 20.60 21.11
C GLU A 171 3.64 22.02 20.73
N THR A 172 4.55 22.98 20.59
CA THR A 172 4.24 24.34 20.14
C THR A 172 3.82 24.37 18.67
N ALA A 173 3.06 25.41 18.27
CA ALA A 173 2.60 25.55 16.89
C ALA A 173 3.77 25.63 15.89
N GLU A 174 4.86 26.30 16.30
CA GLU A 174 6.08 26.44 15.51
C GLU A 174 6.78 25.08 15.32
N ALA A 175 6.95 24.31 16.40
CA ALA A 175 7.62 23.00 16.38
C ALA A 175 6.81 21.92 15.63
N ARG A 176 5.47 22.02 15.65
CA ARG A 176 4.56 21.13 14.92
C ARG A 176 4.66 21.23 13.39
N THR A 177 5.28 22.29 12.85
CA THR A 177 5.34 22.51 11.38
C THR A 177 5.97 21.34 10.62
N LEU A 178 6.90 20.61 11.23
CA LEU A 178 7.47 19.36 10.69
C LEU A 178 7.30 18.15 11.64
N ALA A 179 7.17 18.38 12.95
CA ALA A 179 6.97 17.37 14.00
C ALA A 179 7.90 16.13 13.92
N LEU A 180 9.09 16.25 13.32
CA LEU A 180 9.98 15.11 13.02
C LEU A 180 10.57 14.51 14.28
N GLU A 181 11.06 15.36 15.17
CA GLU A 181 11.66 14.92 16.43
C GLU A 181 10.60 14.31 17.34
N LYS A 182 9.47 15.01 17.52
CA LYS A 182 8.37 14.50 18.34
C LYS A 182 7.80 13.19 17.77
N GLY A 183 7.55 13.11 16.47
CA GLY A 183 7.01 11.91 15.84
C GLY A 183 7.94 10.70 15.98
N LEU A 184 9.26 10.90 15.85
CA LEU A 184 10.24 9.84 16.08
C LEU A 184 10.31 9.44 17.57
N LEU A 185 10.24 10.40 18.48
CA LEU A 185 10.20 10.17 19.92
C LEU A 185 8.94 9.40 20.32
N ASP A 186 7.76 9.85 19.90
CA ASP A 186 6.46 9.23 20.14
C ASP A 186 6.48 7.76 19.69
N TYR A 187 6.97 7.52 18.46
CA TYR A 187 7.07 6.17 17.89
C TYR A 187 8.04 5.29 18.69
N THR A 188 9.20 5.83 19.05
CA THR A 188 10.22 5.10 19.84
C THR A 188 9.70 4.77 21.24
N TYR A 189 8.95 5.69 21.87
CA TYR A 189 8.35 5.51 23.18
C TYR A 189 7.30 4.39 23.17
N LEU A 190 6.39 4.40 22.19
CA LEU A 190 5.42 3.32 22.01
C LEU A 190 6.09 1.98 21.70
N LEU A 191 7.12 1.98 20.85
CA LEU A 191 7.85 0.78 20.49
C LEU A 191 8.53 0.14 21.72
N LYS A 192 9.11 0.95 22.61
CA LYS A 192 9.62 0.50 23.92
C LYS A 192 8.51 -0.09 24.79
N ALA A 193 7.36 0.59 24.87
CA ALA A 193 6.22 0.13 25.66
C ALA A 193 5.69 -1.23 25.19
N CYS A 194 5.59 -1.43 23.87
CA CYS A 194 5.21 -2.73 23.32
C CYS A 194 6.27 -3.81 23.56
N THR A 195 7.55 -3.48 23.43
CA THR A 195 8.65 -4.42 23.69
C THR A 195 8.63 -4.92 25.14
N ALA A 196 8.27 -4.06 26.09
CA ALA A 196 8.18 -4.40 27.50
C ALA A 196 7.09 -5.44 27.83
N ILE A 197 6.11 -5.63 26.94
CA ILE A 197 5.09 -6.69 27.09
C ILE A 197 5.70 -8.08 26.86
N GLY A 198 6.77 -8.18 26.08
CA GLY A 198 7.46 -9.45 25.84
C GLY A 198 6.76 -10.36 24.81
N THR A 199 5.87 -9.81 23.97
CA THR A 199 5.26 -10.57 22.87
C THR A 199 6.29 -10.89 21.78
N PRO A 200 6.17 -12.04 21.08
CA PRO A 200 7.01 -12.39 19.94
C PRO A 200 7.03 -11.35 18.81
N TYR A 201 5.92 -10.65 18.61
CA TYR A 201 5.79 -9.63 17.56
C TYR A 201 5.19 -8.33 18.10
N THR A 202 5.62 -7.21 17.53
CA THR A 202 5.05 -5.87 17.77
C THR A 202 4.50 -5.32 16.47
N VAL A 203 3.22 -4.95 16.46
CA VAL A 203 2.53 -4.30 15.35
C VAL A 203 2.42 -2.81 15.67
N MET A 204 3.07 -1.99 14.87
CA MET A 204 3.02 -0.52 14.99
C MET A 204 2.06 0.02 13.93
N LEU A 205 1.02 0.72 14.35
CA LEU A 205 -0.02 1.29 13.50
C LEU A 205 -0.10 2.81 13.66
N GLU A 206 -0.33 3.52 12.55
CA GLU A 206 -0.69 4.95 12.59
C GLU A 206 -2.19 5.13 12.95
N ASP A 207 -2.57 6.32 13.41
CA ASP A 207 -3.93 6.63 13.86
C ASP A 207 -4.91 6.98 12.72
N ASP A 208 -4.43 7.00 11.47
CA ASP A 208 -5.17 7.32 10.25
C ASP A 208 -5.23 6.16 9.25
N ILE A 209 -5.28 4.93 9.79
CA ILE A 209 -5.48 3.70 9.03
C ILE A 209 -6.92 3.18 9.13
N ILE A 210 -7.27 2.28 8.22
CA ILE A 210 -8.43 1.40 8.29
C ILE A 210 -7.98 -0.03 8.02
N ALA A 211 -8.34 -0.96 8.90
CA ALA A 211 -8.00 -2.37 8.75
C ALA A 211 -9.06 -3.15 7.99
N LEU A 212 -8.58 -4.10 7.17
CA LEU A 212 -9.39 -5.09 6.47
C LEU A 212 -10.14 -5.98 7.48
N ASP A 213 -11.37 -6.38 7.15
CA ASP A 213 -11.97 -7.55 7.81
C ASP A 213 -11.08 -8.78 7.61
N GLY A 214 -10.74 -9.47 8.70
CA GLY A 214 -9.75 -10.55 8.67
C GLY A 214 -8.28 -10.11 8.54
N TRP A 215 -7.94 -8.85 8.85
CA TRP A 215 -6.54 -8.40 8.82
C TRP A 215 -5.64 -9.26 9.74
N TYR A 216 -6.17 -9.69 10.88
CA TYR A 216 -5.39 -10.35 11.93
C TYR A 216 -4.95 -11.75 11.52
N HIS A 217 -5.89 -12.63 11.13
CA HIS A 217 -5.54 -13.99 10.70
C HIS A 217 -4.60 -13.99 9.50
N ARG A 218 -4.84 -13.09 8.53
CA ARG A 218 -3.96 -12.89 7.37
C ARG A 218 -2.57 -12.45 7.78
N THR A 219 -2.47 -11.55 8.76
CA THR A 219 -1.18 -11.10 9.29
C THR A 219 -0.45 -12.23 10.01
N LYS A 220 -1.14 -13.04 10.81
CA LYS A 220 -0.58 -14.21 11.50
C LYS A 220 -0.05 -15.25 10.52
N GLU A 221 -0.82 -15.59 9.49
CA GLU A 221 -0.40 -16.51 8.44
C GLU A 221 0.79 -15.94 7.65
N ALA A 222 0.76 -14.64 7.34
CA ALA A 222 1.85 -13.96 6.67
C ALA A 222 3.14 -13.99 7.49
N VAL A 223 3.07 -13.76 8.81
CA VAL A 223 4.23 -13.89 9.70
C VAL A 223 4.79 -15.31 9.66
N GLY A 224 3.95 -16.34 9.76
CA GLY A 224 4.40 -17.74 9.61
C GLY A 224 5.08 -18.01 8.28
N THR A 225 4.57 -17.42 7.19
CA THR A 225 5.16 -17.50 5.86
C THR A 225 6.51 -16.75 5.78
N VAL A 226 6.60 -15.57 6.38
CA VAL A 226 7.83 -14.78 6.49
C VAL A 226 8.94 -15.57 7.17
N GLU A 227 8.64 -16.20 8.32
CA GLU A 227 9.64 -17.00 9.04
C GLU A 227 10.15 -18.16 8.17
N ARG A 228 9.23 -18.87 7.50
CA ARG A 228 9.58 -19.96 6.59
C ARG A 228 10.42 -19.49 5.41
N GLN A 229 10.00 -18.45 4.69
CA GLN A 229 10.74 -17.91 3.54
C GLN A 229 12.11 -17.34 3.94
N THR A 230 12.21 -16.72 5.12
CA THR A 230 13.49 -16.23 5.67
C THR A 230 14.45 -17.39 5.97
N ALA A 231 13.93 -18.48 6.57
CA ALA A 231 14.71 -19.69 6.82
C ALA A 231 15.15 -20.40 5.52
N GLU A 232 14.28 -20.47 4.52
CA GLU A 232 14.59 -21.02 3.18
C GLU A 232 15.73 -20.22 2.49
N LYS A 233 15.79 -18.91 2.74
CA LYS A 233 16.88 -18.02 2.31
C LYS A 233 18.17 -18.17 3.13
N LYS A 234 18.19 -19.03 4.15
CA LYS A 234 19.29 -19.19 5.12
C LYS A 234 19.64 -17.89 5.85
N ALA A 235 18.70 -16.95 5.90
CA ALA A 235 18.82 -15.76 6.69
C ALA A 235 18.33 -16.06 8.11
N SER A 236 19.02 -15.53 9.12
CA SER A 236 18.63 -15.72 10.51
C SER A 236 17.61 -14.69 11.00
N LYS A 237 17.37 -13.61 10.24
CA LYS A 237 16.60 -12.45 10.64
C LYS A 237 15.93 -11.78 9.44
N TRP A 238 14.80 -11.13 9.70
CA TRP A 238 14.13 -10.16 8.84
C TRP A 238 13.84 -8.91 9.67
N LEU A 239 13.61 -7.76 9.05
CA LEU A 239 13.43 -6.49 9.77
C LEU A 239 11.96 -6.22 10.10
N TYR A 240 11.11 -6.21 9.08
CA TYR A 240 9.68 -5.99 9.25
C TYR A 240 8.85 -6.69 8.16
N LEU A 241 7.55 -6.81 8.43
CA LEU A 241 6.49 -7.19 7.51
C LEU A 241 5.57 -5.97 7.40
N ARG A 242 5.47 -5.46 6.19
CA ARG A 242 4.66 -4.29 5.85
C ARG A 242 3.22 -4.71 5.57
N LEU A 243 2.29 -4.06 6.25
CA LEU A 243 0.85 -4.32 6.14
C LEU A 243 0.12 -3.33 5.21
N PHE A 244 0.81 -2.24 4.85
CA PHE A 244 0.34 -1.22 3.91
C PHE A 244 1.44 -0.81 2.94
N TYR A 245 1.10 -0.70 1.66
CA TYR A 245 1.92 0.03 0.69
C TYR A 245 1.06 0.83 -0.29
N THR A 246 1.57 1.98 -0.72
CA THR A 246 0.94 2.79 -1.78
C THR A 246 1.27 2.22 -3.16
N GLU A 247 0.27 2.10 -4.02
CA GLU A 247 0.49 1.63 -5.40
C GLU A 247 1.05 2.74 -6.31
N ASN A 248 1.04 4.00 -5.86
CA ASN A 248 1.58 5.14 -6.60
C ASN A 248 3.09 5.01 -6.89
N PHE A 249 3.84 4.27 -6.05
CA PHE A 249 5.29 4.07 -6.24
C PHE A 249 5.63 2.82 -7.04
N LEU A 250 4.63 2.04 -7.45
CA LEU A 250 4.82 0.82 -8.22
C LEU A 250 4.84 1.07 -9.74
N GLY A 251 5.09 2.30 -10.18
CA GLY A 251 5.10 2.66 -11.60
C GLY A 251 6.23 2.05 -12.42
N TRP A 252 6.30 2.47 -13.69
CA TRP A 252 7.43 2.19 -14.58
C TRP A 252 8.66 2.99 -14.15
N ASN A 253 9.35 2.49 -13.13
CA ASN A 253 10.47 3.19 -12.49
C ASN A 253 11.69 3.31 -13.42
N SER A 254 12.27 4.51 -13.50
CA SER A 254 13.36 4.82 -14.43
C SER A 254 14.61 3.99 -14.19
N GLU A 255 14.84 3.55 -12.96
CA GLU A 255 15.94 2.71 -12.50
C GLU A 255 15.95 1.35 -13.21
N GLU A 256 14.79 0.92 -13.72
CA GLU A 256 14.56 -0.37 -14.39
C GLU A 256 14.46 -0.23 -15.91
N TRP A 257 14.75 0.95 -16.48
CA TRP A 257 14.69 1.21 -17.94
C TRP A 257 15.44 0.18 -18.80
N PRO A 258 16.62 -0.38 -18.41
CA PRO A 258 17.31 -1.36 -19.26
C PRO A 258 16.51 -2.64 -19.41
N ILE A 259 15.76 -3.05 -18.36
CA ILE A 259 14.91 -4.23 -18.36
C ILE A 259 13.73 -4.00 -19.32
N TYR A 260 13.09 -2.84 -19.23
CA TYR A 260 11.99 -2.45 -20.11
C TYR A 260 12.41 -2.40 -21.58
N LEU A 261 13.57 -1.81 -21.86
CA LEU A 261 14.12 -1.75 -23.21
C LEU A 261 14.44 -3.15 -23.73
N PHE A 262 15.09 -3.98 -22.92
CA PHE A 262 15.43 -5.36 -23.29
C PHE A 262 14.19 -6.15 -23.72
N TYR A 263 13.13 -6.16 -22.91
CA TYR A 263 11.90 -6.89 -23.24
C TYR A 263 11.14 -6.28 -24.42
N SER A 264 11.19 -4.96 -24.60
CA SER A 264 10.61 -4.28 -25.77
C SER A 264 11.33 -4.68 -27.07
N LEU A 265 12.66 -4.69 -27.06
CA LEU A 265 13.49 -5.12 -28.18
C LEU A 265 13.35 -6.62 -28.45
N LEU A 266 13.27 -7.44 -27.41
CA LEU A 266 13.03 -8.87 -27.53
C LEU A 266 11.67 -9.15 -28.18
N SER A 267 10.63 -8.43 -27.78
CA SER A 267 9.29 -8.53 -28.37
C SER A 267 9.30 -8.17 -29.86
N ALA A 268 9.89 -7.03 -30.23
CA ALA A 268 10.02 -6.61 -31.62
C ALA A 268 10.86 -7.59 -32.45
N SER A 269 11.97 -8.07 -31.90
CA SER A 269 12.85 -9.05 -32.54
C SER A 269 12.15 -10.39 -32.75
N THR A 270 11.33 -10.82 -31.79
CA THR A 270 10.55 -12.06 -31.89
C THR A 270 9.54 -11.97 -33.04
N VAL A 271 8.82 -10.85 -33.17
CA VAL A 271 7.89 -10.62 -34.29
C VAL A 271 8.63 -10.63 -35.63
N LEU A 272 9.76 -9.92 -35.72
CA LEU A 272 10.58 -9.88 -36.93
C LEU A 272 11.09 -11.26 -37.33
N LEU A 273 11.72 -11.99 -36.40
CA LEU A 273 12.26 -13.32 -36.67
C LEU A 273 11.15 -14.31 -37.04
N THR A 274 10.03 -14.29 -36.33
CA THR A 274 8.89 -15.18 -36.61
C THR A 274 8.36 -14.92 -38.02
N THR A 275 8.14 -13.67 -38.41
CA THR A 275 7.63 -13.33 -39.75
C THR A 275 8.64 -13.67 -40.86
N LEU A 276 9.95 -13.48 -40.62
CA LEU A 276 11.01 -13.88 -41.56
C LEU A 276 11.13 -15.41 -41.70
N ILE A 277 11.06 -16.16 -40.60
CA ILE A 277 11.09 -17.62 -40.57
C ILE A 277 9.87 -18.17 -41.32
N VAL A 278 8.66 -17.69 -41.03
CA VAL A 278 7.43 -18.08 -41.73
C VAL A 278 7.56 -17.80 -43.23
N ARG A 279 8.07 -16.62 -43.61
CA ARG A 279 8.31 -16.27 -45.02
C ARG A 279 9.34 -17.16 -45.70
N ARG A 280 10.38 -17.60 -44.98
CA ARG A 280 11.46 -18.46 -45.50
C ARG A 280 10.99 -19.90 -45.71
N TYR A 281 10.32 -20.48 -44.70
CA TYR A 281 9.97 -21.90 -44.68
C TYR A 281 8.56 -22.23 -45.18
N ARG A 282 7.68 -21.22 -45.34
CA ARG A 282 6.35 -21.37 -45.95
C ARG A 282 6.24 -20.48 -47.19
N PRO A 283 6.70 -20.94 -48.38
CA PRO A 283 6.69 -20.13 -49.60
C PRO A 283 5.29 -19.60 -49.98
N LEU A 284 4.23 -20.33 -49.65
CA LEU A 284 2.84 -19.93 -49.83
C LEU A 284 2.46 -18.66 -49.04
N SER A 285 3.19 -18.31 -47.98
CA SER A 285 2.95 -17.08 -47.20
C SER A 285 3.54 -15.83 -47.84
N LYS A 286 4.41 -15.95 -48.85
CA LYS A 286 5.14 -14.81 -49.44
C LYS A 286 4.23 -13.70 -50.02
N PRO A 287 3.09 -13.99 -50.67
CA PRO A 287 2.15 -12.96 -51.12
C PRO A 287 1.46 -12.23 -49.96
N TYR A 288 1.29 -12.91 -48.81
CA TYR A 288 0.59 -12.43 -47.62
C TYR A 288 1.51 -11.82 -46.55
N LEU A 289 2.83 -11.91 -46.73
CA LEU A 289 3.84 -11.31 -45.85
C LEU A 289 4.90 -10.55 -46.66
N PRO A 290 4.53 -9.56 -47.51
CA PRO A 290 5.51 -8.76 -48.23
C PRO A 290 6.39 -7.97 -47.26
N ARG A 291 7.55 -7.48 -47.73
CA ARG A 291 8.56 -6.83 -46.86
C ARG A 291 7.98 -5.61 -46.14
N GLU A 292 7.09 -4.89 -46.80
CA GLU A 292 6.35 -3.74 -46.29
C GLU A 292 5.42 -4.15 -45.14
N THR A 293 4.75 -5.30 -45.24
CA THR A 293 3.92 -5.82 -44.14
C THR A 293 4.77 -6.24 -42.96
N ILE A 294 5.92 -6.91 -43.18
CA ILE A 294 6.86 -7.25 -42.10
C ILE A 294 7.35 -5.98 -41.39
N PHE A 295 7.67 -4.94 -42.17
CA PHE A 295 8.07 -3.64 -41.64
C PHE A 295 6.95 -3.01 -40.79
N VAL A 296 5.72 -2.95 -41.29
CA VAL A 296 4.58 -2.39 -40.54
C VAL A 296 4.30 -3.19 -39.26
N LEU A 297 4.30 -4.53 -39.31
CA LEU A 297 4.07 -5.35 -38.12
C LEU A 297 5.15 -5.13 -37.05
N THR A 298 6.41 -5.06 -37.48
CA THR A 298 7.57 -4.95 -36.58
C THR A 298 7.77 -3.54 -36.03
N PHE A 299 7.64 -2.52 -36.86
CA PHE A 299 8.02 -1.14 -36.52
C PHE A 299 6.84 -0.19 -36.33
N VAL A 300 5.60 -0.66 -36.53
CA VAL A 300 4.39 0.13 -36.25
C VAL A 300 3.47 -0.62 -35.29
N CYS A 301 2.95 -1.79 -35.66
CA CYS A 301 1.98 -2.52 -34.83
C CYS A 301 2.59 -2.98 -33.49
N THR A 302 3.80 -3.53 -33.51
CA THR A 302 4.46 -4.00 -32.29
C THR A 302 4.77 -2.84 -31.33
N PRO A 303 5.39 -1.72 -31.77
CA PRO A 303 5.54 -0.54 -30.93
C PRO A 303 4.22 0.02 -30.38
N LEU A 304 3.13 0.02 -31.16
CA LEU A 304 1.82 0.45 -30.64
C LEU A 304 1.32 -0.45 -29.51
N LEU A 305 1.47 -1.77 -29.61
CA LEU A 305 1.13 -2.70 -28.53
C LEU A 305 2.03 -2.52 -27.30
N ILE A 306 3.33 -2.30 -27.49
CA ILE A 306 4.26 -2.01 -26.40
C ILE A 306 3.87 -0.70 -25.71
N ILE A 307 3.59 0.36 -26.47
CA ILE A 307 3.12 1.64 -25.92
C ILE A 307 1.83 1.44 -25.12
N LEU A 308 0.89 0.65 -25.63
CA LEU A 308 -0.35 0.37 -24.91
C LEU A 308 -0.10 -0.42 -23.61
N PHE A 309 0.83 -1.38 -23.60
CA PHE A 309 1.24 -2.11 -22.40
C PHE A 309 1.74 -1.15 -21.31
N PHE A 310 2.63 -0.21 -21.65
CA PHE A 310 3.09 0.80 -20.71
C PHE A 310 1.96 1.77 -20.31
N ALA A 311 1.13 2.20 -21.26
CA ALA A 311 0.02 3.12 -21.01
C ALA A 311 -1.07 2.51 -20.11
N ALA A 312 -1.27 1.19 -20.15
CA ALA A 312 -2.20 0.47 -19.27
C ALA A 312 -1.75 0.44 -17.80
N GLY A 313 -0.51 0.83 -17.50
CA GLY A 313 0.03 0.91 -16.15
C GLY A 313 0.69 -0.38 -15.67
N ARG A 314 1.72 -0.23 -14.83
CA ARG A 314 2.48 -1.34 -14.25
C ARG A 314 1.59 -2.21 -13.41
N VAL A 315 0.80 -1.65 -12.49
CA VAL A 315 0.04 -2.43 -11.50
C VAL A 315 -1.01 -3.30 -12.19
N THR A 316 -1.60 -2.82 -13.28
CA THR A 316 -2.55 -3.59 -14.09
C THR A 316 -1.86 -4.68 -14.90
N MET A 317 -0.73 -4.37 -15.55
CA MET A 317 -0.08 -5.31 -16.45
C MET A 317 0.79 -6.35 -15.73
N LEU A 318 1.39 -5.97 -14.61
CA LEU A 318 2.32 -6.76 -13.80
C LEU A 318 1.97 -6.59 -12.30
N PRO A 319 0.78 -7.07 -11.87
CA PRO A 319 0.39 -7.01 -10.48
C PRO A 319 1.33 -7.83 -9.61
N ILE A 320 1.53 -7.39 -8.37
CA ILE A 320 2.25 -8.16 -7.36
C ILE A 320 1.42 -9.40 -7.03
N SER A 321 2.06 -10.57 -6.96
CA SER A 321 1.40 -11.81 -6.59
C SER A 321 0.90 -11.76 -5.15
N GLU A 322 -0.27 -12.34 -4.91
CA GLU A 322 -0.82 -12.51 -3.57
C GLU A 322 0.13 -13.32 -2.67
N GLY A 323 0.09 -13.00 -1.37
CA GLY A 323 0.95 -13.55 -0.34
C GLY A 323 2.11 -12.64 0.06
N VAL A 324 3.09 -13.25 0.71
CA VAL A 324 4.29 -12.59 1.22
C VAL A 324 5.38 -12.56 0.15
N HIS A 325 5.94 -11.37 -0.06
CA HIS A 325 7.02 -11.13 -1.00
C HIS A 325 7.97 -10.04 -0.46
N GLU A 326 9.22 -10.04 -0.92
CA GLU A 326 10.17 -8.99 -0.54
C GLU A 326 9.82 -7.66 -1.20
N MET A 327 9.94 -6.57 -0.44
CA MET A 327 9.74 -5.21 -0.93
C MET A 327 10.90 -4.29 -0.46
N PRO A 328 12.13 -4.49 -0.99
CA PRO A 328 13.28 -3.70 -0.60
C PRO A 328 13.30 -2.30 -1.23
N LYS A 329 12.45 -2.05 -2.24
CA LYS A 329 12.33 -0.78 -2.96
C LYS A 329 10.86 -0.45 -3.20
N PHE A 330 10.60 0.84 -3.40
CA PHE A 330 9.27 1.38 -3.74
C PHE A 330 8.19 1.12 -2.68
N GLY A 331 8.59 0.66 -1.49
CA GLY A 331 7.74 0.56 -0.32
C GLY A 331 7.62 1.92 0.37
N CYS A 332 6.40 2.37 0.59
CA CYS A 332 6.05 3.45 1.51
C CYS A 332 4.66 3.15 2.09
N CYS A 333 4.34 3.50 3.34
CA CYS A 333 5.07 4.29 4.35
C CYS A 333 4.95 3.56 5.71
N SER A 334 4.95 4.29 6.84
CA SER A 334 4.91 3.73 8.20
C SER A 334 3.53 3.38 8.75
N GLN A 335 2.49 3.30 7.91
CA GLN A 335 1.11 3.08 8.34
C GLN A 335 0.91 1.80 9.17
N GLY A 336 1.66 0.74 8.82
CA GLY A 336 1.56 -0.53 9.52
C GLY A 336 2.75 -1.44 9.27
N PHE A 337 3.45 -1.76 10.37
CA PHE A 337 4.55 -2.73 10.37
C PHE A 337 4.38 -3.76 11.47
N VAL A 338 4.75 -5.00 11.17
CA VAL A 338 5.04 -6.03 12.17
C VAL A 338 6.54 -6.15 12.31
N PHE A 339 7.05 -6.01 13.53
CA PHE A 339 8.45 -6.24 13.89
C PHE A 339 8.58 -7.51 14.73
N PRO A 340 9.55 -8.39 14.43
CA PRO A 340 9.90 -9.49 15.33
C PRO A 340 10.64 -8.93 16.55
N HIS A 341 10.34 -9.47 17.74
CA HIS A 341 10.82 -8.97 19.03
C HIS A 341 12.34 -8.73 19.04
N GLY A 342 13.10 -9.66 18.47
CA GLY A 342 14.57 -9.61 18.43
C GLY A 342 15.17 -8.44 17.64
N ARG A 343 14.38 -7.68 16.88
CA ARG A 343 14.85 -6.54 16.05
C ARG A 343 14.55 -5.18 16.62
N ILE A 344 13.61 -5.12 17.56
CA ILE A 344 13.10 -3.86 18.07
C ILE A 344 14.19 -3.06 18.80
N LYS A 345 15.06 -3.73 19.55
CA LYS A 345 16.18 -3.09 20.25
C LYS A 345 17.13 -2.36 19.29
N ASP A 346 17.43 -2.98 18.14
CA ASP A 346 18.31 -2.39 17.14
C ASP A 346 17.69 -1.12 16.55
N LEU A 347 16.38 -1.16 16.26
CA LEU A 347 15.62 -0.01 15.75
C LEU A 347 15.50 1.11 16.77
N ILE A 348 15.24 0.80 18.04
CA ILE A 348 15.20 1.81 19.12
C ILE A 348 16.55 2.53 19.20
N SER A 349 17.66 1.78 19.26
CA SER A 349 19.00 2.38 19.32
C SER A 349 19.29 3.22 18.06
N TRP A 350 18.82 2.79 16.89
CA TRP A 350 18.94 3.56 15.66
C TRP A 350 18.19 4.89 15.74
N TYR A 351 16.90 4.87 16.10
CA TYR A 351 16.09 6.09 16.19
C TYR A 351 16.62 7.08 17.21
N GLU A 352 17.03 6.60 18.39
CA GLU A 352 17.64 7.43 19.44
C GLU A 352 18.95 8.07 18.98
N SER A 353 19.74 7.36 18.16
CA SER A 353 20.98 7.90 17.59
C SER A 353 20.73 9.03 16.58
N LYS A 354 19.61 8.95 15.85
CA LYS A 354 19.23 9.93 14.81
C LYS A 354 18.57 11.17 15.39
N ARG A 355 17.78 11.01 16.47
CA ARG A 355 17.01 12.05 17.19
C ARG A 355 15.91 12.75 16.40
N ILE A 356 16.11 12.98 15.11
CA ILE A 356 15.16 13.67 14.23
C ILE A 356 15.08 12.97 12.87
N GLY A 357 13.86 12.80 12.37
CA GLY A 357 13.61 12.26 11.03
C GLY A 357 12.26 11.57 10.94
N TYR A 358 11.85 11.23 9.72
CA TYR A 358 10.65 10.43 9.52
C TYR A 358 10.96 8.95 9.78
N VAL A 359 10.09 8.29 10.55
CA VAL A 359 10.26 6.89 10.97
C VAL A 359 10.43 5.98 9.76
N ASP A 360 9.61 6.12 8.73
CA ASP A 360 9.68 5.33 7.50
C ASP A 360 11.04 5.45 6.81
N MET A 361 11.50 6.68 6.54
CA MET A 361 12.79 6.91 5.91
C MET A 361 13.96 6.40 6.76
N LEU A 362 13.94 6.65 8.07
CA LEU A 362 14.98 6.14 8.97
C LEU A 362 14.98 4.61 9.04
N THR A 363 13.83 3.96 8.98
CA THR A 363 13.72 2.49 8.93
C THR A 363 14.31 1.94 7.64
N GLU A 364 13.98 2.56 6.49
CA GLU A 364 14.54 2.17 5.20
C GLU A 364 16.05 2.42 5.12
N ASP A 365 16.53 3.52 5.68
CA ASP A 365 17.97 3.82 5.75
C ASP A 365 18.71 2.77 6.59
N TYR A 366 18.15 2.40 7.75
CA TYR A 366 18.68 1.31 8.56
C TYR A 366 18.70 0.00 7.77
N ALA A 367 17.60 -0.30 7.07
CA ALA A 367 17.49 -1.52 6.28
C ALA A 367 18.52 -1.58 5.15
N ASN A 368 18.70 -0.48 4.42
CA ASN A 368 19.66 -0.39 3.33
C ASN A 368 21.11 -0.46 3.82
N GLN A 369 21.43 0.13 4.98
CA GLN A 369 22.78 0.11 5.54
C GLN A 369 23.19 -1.26 6.08
N ASN A 370 22.23 -2.06 6.52
CA ASN A 370 22.48 -3.37 7.13
C ASN A 370 22.04 -4.56 6.25
N ASP A 371 21.67 -4.29 4.99
CA ASP A 371 21.16 -5.28 4.02
C ASP A 371 20.00 -6.13 4.58
N GLU A 372 19.04 -5.45 5.19
CA GLU A 372 17.94 -6.09 5.89
C GLU A 372 16.83 -6.58 4.96
N ILE A 373 16.32 -7.76 5.27
CA ILE A 373 15.16 -8.35 4.57
C ILE A 373 13.89 -7.63 5.02
N ARG A 374 13.15 -7.10 4.04
CA ARG A 374 11.89 -6.37 4.21
C ARG A 374 10.80 -7.09 3.46
N TRP A 375 9.78 -7.55 4.19
CA TRP A 375 8.64 -8.26 3.61
C TRP A 375 7.43 -7.34 3.49
N ALA A 376 6.55 -7.66 2.55
CA ALA A 376 5.24 -7.04 2.42
C ALA A 376 4.16 -8.09 2.17
N LEU A 377 2.95 -7.80 2.65
CA LEU A 377 1.76 -8.64 2.44
C LEU A 377 0.89 -8.07 1.30
N THR A 378 0.61 -8.89 0.29
CA THR A 378 -0.37 -8.58 -0.78
C THR A 378 -1.54 -9.56 -0.71
N PRO A 379 -2.81 -9.12 -0.81
CA PRO A 379 -3.24 -7.73 -0.83
C PRO A 379 -2.95 -7.01 0.50
N SER A 380 -2.86 -5.67 0.44
CA SER A 380 -2.70 -4.83 1.63
C SER A 380 -3.85 -5.09 2.60
N VAL A 381 -3.54 -5.31 3.89
CA VAL A 381 -4.55 -5.55 4.94
C VAL A 381 -4.91 -4.27 5.70
N LEU A 382 -4.25 -3.16 5.35
CA LEU A 382 -4.55 -1.84 5.85
C LEU A 382 -4.76 -0.87 4.67
N GLN A 383 -5.42 0.25 4.95
CA GLN A 383 -5.57 1.39 4.07
C GLN A 383 -5.33 2.68 4.85
N HIS A 384 -4.71 3.67 4.22
CA HIS A 384 -4.58 5.00 4.80
C HIS A 384 -5.78 5.88 4.43
N VAL A 385 -6.34 6.61 5.39
CA VAL A 385 -7.49 7.51 5.20
C VAL A 385 -7.20 8.95 5.64
N GLY A 386 -5.98 9.24 6.07
CA GLY A 386 -5.57 10.57 6.51
C GLY A 386 -5.58 11.60 5.38
N SER A 387 -6.48 12.58 5.44
CA SER A 387 -6.48 13.73 4.52
C SER A 387 -5.63 14.91 5.03
N LYS A 388 -5.28 14.90 6.32
CA LYS A 388 -4.43 15.91 6.97
C LYS A 388 -3.37 15.22 7.81
N SER A 389 -2.11 15.51 7.52
CA SER A 389 -0.97 15.01 8.29
C SER A 389 -0.66 15.92 9.47
N SER A 390 -0.35 15.34 10.63
CA SER A 390 0.22 16.06 11.78
C SER A 390 1.70 16.43 11.59
N LYS A 391 2.35 15.83 10.58
CA LYS A 391 3.79 15.98 10.26
C LYS A 391 4.06 17.13 9.27
N THR A 392 3.03 17.73 8.65
CA THR A 392 3.20 18.86 7.72
C THR A 392 1.98 19.78 7.72
N ASN A 393 2.20 21.11 7.77
CA ASN A 393 1.20 22.10 7.34
C ASN A 393 1.07 22.09 5.82
N SER A 394 0.45 21.05 5.26
CA SER A 394 0.10 21.06 3.84
C SER A 394 -0.96 22.16 3.61
N PRO A 395 -0.80 23.04 2.60
CA PRO A 395 -1.77 24.08 2.32
C PRO A 395 -3.15 23.45 2.10
N VAL A 396 -4.19 24.16 2.57
CA VAL A 396 -5.61 23.83 2.33
C VAL A 396 -5.77 23.40 0.87
N PRO A 397 -6.40 22.25 0.58
CA PRO A 397 -6.52 21.74 -0.76
C PRO A 397 -7.09 22.83 -1.68
N GLN A 398 -6.32 23.23 -2.69
CA GLN A 398 -6.90 23.93 -3.83
C GLN A 398 -7.91 22.97 -4.45
N LYS A 399 -9.13 23.47 -4.70
CA LYS A 399 -10.24 22.66 -5.19
C LYS A 399 -9.80 21.82 -6.40
N GLY A 400 -9.66 20.50 -6.21
CA GLY A 400 -9.22 19.57 -7.24
C GLY A 400 -7.76 19.07 -7.18
N ILE A 401 -6.94 19.49 -6.22
CA ILE A 401 -5.56 18.99 -6.03
C ILE A 401 -5.45 18.28 -4.68
N ARG A 402 -5.19 16.96 -4.72
CA ARG A 402 -4.93 16.14 -3.52
C ARG A 402 -3.55 16.41 -2.94
N THR A 403 -3.47 16.48 -1.62
CA THR A 403 -2.23 16.58 -0.82
C THR A 403 -1.44 15.26 -0.82
N ILE A 404 -0.19 15.28 -0.33
CA ILE A 404 0.65 14.08 -0.27
C ILE A 404 0.01 12.97 0.60
N PRO A 405 -0.54 13.26 1.80
CA PRO A 405 -1.23 12.24 2.60
C PRO A 405 -2.45 11.64 1.88
N GLU A 406 -3.24 12.44 1.18
CA GLU A 406 -4.40 11.97 0.40
C GLU A 406 -4.02 11.07 -0.77
N LYS A 407 -2.74 11.08 -1.19
CA LYS A 407 -2.20 10.20 -2.23
C LYS A 407 -1.58 8.91 -1.66
N LEU A 408 -1.45 8.77 -0.34
CA LEU A 408 -1.08 7.51 0.27
C LEU A 408 -2.30 6.61 0.24
N TRP A 409 -2.38 5.74 -0.77
CA TRP A 409 -3.57 4.98 -1.08
C TRP A 409 -3.24 3.63 -1.72
N ASN A 410 -3.95 2.59 -1.32
CA ASN A 410 -3.91 1.28 -1.97
C ASN A 410 -5.24 1.06 -2.72
N PHE A 411 -5.21 1.16 -4.05
CA PHE A 411 -6.42 1.07 -4.87
C PHE A 411 -6.96 -0.36 -4.94
N ALA A 412 -6.11 -1.37 -4.74
CA ALA A 412 -6.55 -2.75 -4.59
C ALA A 412 -7.37 -2.98 -3.31
N PHE A 413 -7.08 -2.28 -2.22
CA PHE A 413 -7.85 -2.36 -0.98
C PHE A 413 -9.34 -2.01 -1.18
N GLU A 414 -9.61 -1.01 -2.03
CA GLU A 414 -10.98 -0.58 -2.34
C GLU A 414 -11.78 -1.55 -3.22
N LYS A 415 -11.14 -2.63 -3.72
CA LYS A 415 -11.79 -3.67 -4.53
C LYS A 415 -12.29 -4.85 -3.69
N ASN A 416 -12.04 -4.85 -2.39
CA ASN A 416 -12.44 -5.93 -1.51
C ASN A 416 -13.97 -6.03 -1.38
N ASP A 417 -14.47 -7.26 -1.31
CA ASP A 417 -15.88 -7.57 -1.04
C ASP A 417 -16.03 -8.09 0.40
N VAL A 418 -16.86 -7.39 1.19
CA VAL A 418 -17.06 -7.71 2.61
C VAL A 418 -17.63 -9.11 2.84
N ASN A 419 -18.47 -9.62 1.95
CA ASN A 419 -19.08 -10.94 2.14
C ASN A 419 -18.05 -12.03 1.89
N ILE A 420 -17.23 -11.88 0.85
CA ILE A 420 -16.15 -12.83 0.55
C ILE A 420 -15.14 -12.88 1.70
N LEU A 421 -14.74 -11.72 2.23
CA LEU A 421 -13.80 -11.65 3.35
C LEU A 421 -14.37 -12.25 4.63
N ARG A 422 -15.64 -11.97 4.95
CA ARG A 422 -16.30 -12.58 6.11
C ARG A 422 -16.41 -14.09 5.98
N GLU A 423 -16.78 -14.61 4.81
CA GLU A 423 -16.83 -16.06 4.56
C GLU A 423 -15.44 -16.71 4.64
N GLU A 424 -14.38 -16.02 4.23
CA GLU A 424 -13.01 -16.46 4.46
C GLU A 424 -12.65 -16.50 5.95
N HIS A 425 -12.91 -15.41 6.67
CA HIS A 425 -12.60 -15.31 8.09
C HIS A 425 -13.36 -16.37 8.90
N GLU A 426 -14.65 -16.56 8.66
CA GLU A 426 -15.42 -17.64 9.30
C GLU A 426 -14.87 -19.03 9.01
N ARG A 427 -14.39 -19.28 7.77
CA ARG A 427 -13.75 -20.56 7.44
C ARG A 427 -12.44 -20.74 8.19
N HIS A 428 -11.65 -19.67 8.33
CA HIS A 428 -10.43 -19.69 9.13
C HIS A 428 -10.73 -20.02 10.60
N LEU A 429 -11.72 -19.34 11.20
CA LEU A 429 -12.10 -19.60 12.59
C LEU A 429 -12.60 -21.04 12.83
N ARG A 430 -13.26 -21.66 11.84
CA ARG A 430 -13.77 -23.04 11.97
C ARG A 430 -12.72 -24.13 11.74
N TRP A 431 -11.73 -23.88 10.89
CA TRP A 431 -10.84 -24.94 10.35
C TRP A 431 -9.34 -24.61 10.40
N GLY A 432 -8.97 -23.40 10.80
CA GLY A 432 -7.63 -22.83 10.63
C GLY A 432 -6.92 -22.37 11.91
N ALA A 433 -7.44 -22.73 13.10
CA ALA A 433 -6.77 -22.51 14.38
C ALA A 433 -5.85 -23.67 14.78
#